data_AF-A0A2T2Y9C1-F1
#
_entry.id   AF-A0A2T2Y9C1-F1
#
_cell.length_a   1.000
_cell.length_b   1.000
_cell.length_c   1.000
_cell.angle_alpha   90.00
_cell.angle_beta   90.00
_cell.angle_gamma   90.00
#
_symmetry.space_group_name_H-M   'P 1'
#
loop_
_entity.id
_entity.type
_entity.pdbx_description
1 polymer ?
#
loop_
_entity_poly.entity_id
_entity_poly.type
_entity_poly.pdbx_seq_one_letter_code
_entity_poly.pdbx_strand_id
1 'polypeptide(L)'
;MGLFDKLFGKQKGNQEENLKNNESEHAVIIHFNYGIEGLEALHGLEDKLEKVITENNVGDYDGHEIAVDYSDGFLYMYGPNAENLFKAVKPILVITDFMKGAKAKLRFGPPYDGVKEIEVEL
;
A
#
# COMPACT_ATOMS: atom_id res chain seq x y z
N MET A 1 -30.08 -6.36 7.63
CA MET A 1 -29.74 -6.43 6.19
C MET A 1 -28.74 -5.31 5.95
N GLY A 2 -27.47 -5.67 5.80
CA GLY A 2 -26.35 -4.71 5.79
C GLY A 2 -26.00 -4.26 4.39
N LEU A 3 -25.41 -3.08 4.28
CA LEU A 3 -24.95 -2.46 3.03
C LEU A 3 -23.88 -3.28 2.27
N PHE A 4 -23.36 -4.35 2.89
CA PHE A 4 -22.35 -5.25 2.32
C PHE A 4 -22.89 -6.25 1.29
N ASP A 5 -24.19 -6.61 1.33
CA ASP A 5 -24.77 -7.58 0.38
C ASP A 5 -24.93 -7.00 -1.04
N LYS A 6 -24.76 -5.69 -1.22
CA LYS A 6 -24.95 -4.99 -2.51
C LYS A 6 -23.64 -4.81 -3.30
N LEU A 7 -22.49 -5.06 -2.67
CA LEU A 7 -21.17 -5.00 -3.31
C LEU A 7 -20.65 -6.38 -3.72
N PHE A 8 -21.05 -7.45 -3.02
CA PHE A 8 -20.66 -8.81 -3.35
C PHE A 8 -21.80 -9.55 -4.03
N GLY A 9 -21.84 -9.42 -5.36
CA GLY A 9 -22.67 -10.24 -6.23
C GLY A 9 -22.47 -11.72 -5.91
N LYS A 10 -23.58 -12.39 -5.61
CA LYS A 10 -23.66 -13.83 -5.39
C LYS A 10 -23.22 -14.58 -6.64
N GLN A 11 -21.96 -15.00 -6.73
CA GLN A 11 -21.49 -15.96 -7.71
C GLN A 11 -21.10 -17.27 -7.02
N LYS A 12 -22.05 -18.21 -7.03
CA LYS A 12 -21.77 -19.63 -6.90
C LYS A 12 -21.29 -20.12 -8.26
N GLY A 13 -20.00 -20.43 -8.37
CA GLY A 13 -19.41 -21.09 -9.53
C GLY A 13 -17.98 -20.64 -9.78
N ASN A 14 -17.05 -21.59 -9.78
CA ASN A 14 -15.67 -21.49 -10.28
C ASN A 14 -14.65 -20.85 -9.31
N GLN A 15 -14.34 -21.58 -8.23
CA GLN A 15 -13.19 -21.28 -7.36
C GLN A 15 -11.83 -21.52 -8.07
N GLU A 16 -11.76 -22.43 -9.05
CA GLU A 16 -10.50 -22.77 -9.76
C GLU A 16 -10.15 -21.81 -10.91
N GLU A 17 -11.13 -21.15 -11.54
CA GLU A 17 -10.88 -20.15 -12.60
C GLU A 17 -10.57 -18.76 -12.04
N ASN A 18 -11.12 -18.40 -10.87
CA ASN A 18 -10.79 -17.14 -10.18
C ASN A 18 -9.33 -17.10 -9.67
N LEU A 19 -8.76 -18.26 -9.31
CA LEU A 19 -7.36 -18.36 -8.89
C LEU A 19 -6.37 -18.12 -10.04
N LYS A 20 -6.80 -18.30 -11.30
CA LYS A 20 -5.94 -18.07 -12.49
C LYS A 20 -5.98 -16.64 -13.02
N ASN A 21 -7.01 -15.86 -12.64
CA ASN A 21 -7.19 -14.47 -13.07
C ASN A 21 -6.87 -13.45 -11.96
N ASN A 22 -6.59 -13.91 -10.74
CA ASN A 22 -5.89 -13.11 -9.72
C ASN A 22 -4.41 -13.07 -10.09
N GLU A 23 -4.05 -12.22 -11.08
CA GLU A 23 -2.73 -11.61 -11.03
C GLU A 23 -2.57 -11.04 -9.62
N SER A 24 -1.73 -11.72 -8.87
CA SER A 24 -1.69 -11.64 -7.42
C SER A 24 -1.42 -10.19 -7.04
N GLU A 25 -2.38 -9.50 -6.42
CA GLU A 25 -2.20 -8.10 -6.03
C GLU A 25 -0.97 -8.01 -5.11
N HIS A 26 0.08 -7.37 -5.60
CA HIS A 26 1.29 -7.11 -4.84
C HIS A 26 1.05 -5.90 -3.94
N ALA A 27 1.86 -5.77 -2.87
CA ALA A 27 1.76 -4.64 -1.96
C ALA A 27 3.11 -3.99 -1.71
N VAL A 28 3.07 -2.68 -1.49
CA VAL A 28 4.16 -1.90 -0.89
C VAL A 28 3.60 -1.33 0.41
N ILE A 29 4.15 -1.79 1.54
CA ILE A 29 3.74 -1.38 2.88
C ILE A 29 4.91 -0.63 3.51
N ILE A 30 4.70 0.61 3.93
CA ILE A 30 5.73 1.45 4.53
C ILE A 30 5.46 1.56 6.02
N HIS A 31 6.41 1.18 6.87
CA HIS A 31 6.40 1.52 8.30
C HIS A 31 7.36 2.68 8.54
N PHE A 32 6.90 3.75 9.20
CA PHE A 32 7.69 4.97 9.39
C PHE A 32 7.47 5.57 10.78
N ASN A 33 8.50 6.26 11.28
CA ASN A 33 8.39 7.08 12.49
C ASN A 33 7.87 8.45 12.09
N TYR A 34 6.74 8.89 12.65
CA TYR A 34 6.14 10.15 12.25
C TYR A 34 6.62 11.31 13.14
N GLY A 35 6.27 11.29 14.42
CA GLY A 35 6.75 12.23 15.43
C GLY A 35 6.34 13.69 15.22
N ILE A 36 5.39 13.95 14.32
CA ILE A 36 4.87 15.29 13.99
C ILE A 36 3.46 15.39 14.59
N GLU A 37 3.15 16.50 15.26
CA GLU A 37 1.77 16.76 15.71
C GLU A 37 0.87 17.09 14.52
N GLY A 38 -0.28 16.43 14.44
CA GLY A 38 -1.26 16.63 13.37
C GLY A 38 -0.96 15.81 12.11
N LEU A 39 -1.89 15.80 11.17
CA LEU A 39 -1.87 14.91 9.99
C LEU A 39 -1.60 15.64 8.68
N GLU A 40 -1.40 16.96 8.71
CA GLU A 40 -1.25 17.78 7.54
C GLU A 40 -0.03 17.39 6.70
N ALA A 41 1.09 17.07 7.36
CA ALA A 41 2.30 16.60 6.69
C ALA A 41 2.10 15.20 6.07
N LEU A 42 1.38 14.32 6.78
CA LEU A 42 1.02 13.00 6.27
C LEU A 42 0.12 13.12 5.04
N HIS A 43 -1.03 13.81 5.13
CA HIS A 43 -1.97 13.98 4.01
C HIS A 43 -1.28 14.60 2.77
N GLY A 44 -0.39 15.58 2.98
CA GLY A 44 0.38 16.17 1.88
C GLY A 44 1.39 15.21 1.23
N LEU A 45 1.83 14.16 1.92
CA LEU A 45 2.55 13.04 1.33
C LEU A 45 1.61 12.11 0.57
N GLU A 46 0.45 11.75 1.14
CA GLU A 46 -0.54 10.87 0.51
C GLU A 46 -0.95 11.38 -0.87
N ASP A 47 -1.31 12.67 -0.96
CA ASP A 47 -1.70 13.32 -2.22
C ASP A 47 -0.62 13.15 -3.31
N LYS A 48 0.66 13.23 -2.93
CA LYS A 48 1.79 13.07 -3.85
C LYS A 48 1.97 11.62 -4.28
N LEU A 49 1.77 10.68 -3.36
CA LEU A 49 1.87 9.25 -3.64
C LEU A 49 0.74 8.79 -4.55
N GLU A 50 -0.51 9.12 -4.21
CA GLU A 50 -1.68 8.80 -5.03
C GLU A 50 -1.52 9.36 -6.46
N LYS A 51 -1.08 10.61 -6.57
CA LYS A 51 -0.83 11.24 -7.87
C LYS A 51 0.22 10.49 -8.68
N VAL A 52 1.40 10.19 -8.12
CA VAL A 52 2.48 9.53 -8.88
C VAL A 52 2.10 8.11 -9.27
N ILE A 53 1.38 7.41 -8.41
CA ILE A 53 0.90 6.04 -8.65
C ILE A 53 -0.09 6.05 -9.82
N THR A 54 -1.06 6.95 -9.79
CA THR A 54 -2.08 7.12 -10.85
C THR A 54 -1.45 7.53 -12.18
N GLU A 55 -0.56 8.55 -12.19
CA GLU A 55 0.07 9.03 -13.42
C GLU A 55 0.95 7.97 -14.11
N ASN A 56 1.55 7.06 -13.34
CA ASN A 56 2.37 5.97 -13.89
C ASN A 56 1.59 4.68 -14.15
N ASN A 57 0.30 4.61 -13.75
CA ASN A 57 -0.55 3.41 -13.87
C ASN A 57 0.11 2.15 -13.28
N VAL A 58 0.67 2.27 -12.06
CA VAL A 58 1.42 1.20 -11.38
C VAL A 58 0.68 0.57 -10.20
N GLY A 59 -0.53 1.05 -9.88
CA GLY A 59 -1.31 0.58 -8.74
C GLY A 59 -2.26 1.64 -8.21
N ASP A 60 -2.58 1.54 -6.93
CA ASP A 60 -3.42 2.47 -6.16
C ASP A 60 -2.81 2.74 -4.77
N TYR A 61 -3.08 3.93 -4.23
CA TYR A 61 -2.87 4.27 -2.83
C TYR A 61 -4.16 3.95 -2.05
N ASP A 62 -4.09 3.09 -1.03
CA ASP A 62 -5.27 2.66 -0.27
C ASP A 62 -5.50 3.55 0.97
N GLY A 63 -4.43 3.83 1.72
CA GLY A 63 -4.51 4.68 2.89
C GLY A 63 -3.38 4.49 3.88
N HIS A 64 -3.60 5.00 5.09
CA HIS A 64 -2.66 4.92 6.20
C HIS A 64 -3.31 4.42 7.50
N GLU A 65 -2.46 3.92 8.38
CA GLU A 65 -2.74 3.79 9.81
C GLU A 65 -1.72 4.64 10.58
N ILE A 66 -2.13 5.24 11.68
CA ILE A 66 -1.25 6.06 12.51
C ILE A 66 -1.53 5.86 13.98
N ALA A 67 -0.48 5.83 14.79
CA ALA A 67 -0.60 5.78 16.24
C ALA A 67 -1.30 7.04 16.76
N VAL A 68 -2.13 6.89 17.81
CA VAL A 68 -2.90 8.00 18.42
C VAL A 68 -1.98 9.09 18.98
N ASP A 69 -0.77 8.72 19.40
CA ASP A 69 0.25 9.63 19.90
C ASP A 69 1.19 10.16 18.80
N TYR A 70 0.89 9.86 17.54
CA TYR A 70 1.67 10.26 16.36
C TYR A 70 3.11 9.70 16.33
N SER A 71 3.42 8.65 17.10
CA SER A 71 4.77 8.08 17.16
C SER A 71 5.20 7.42 15.84
N ASP A 72 4.38 6.52 15.30
CA ASP A 72 4.64 5.81 14.05
C ASP A 72 3.36 5.60 13.23
N GLY A 73 3.54 5.10 12.00
CA GLY A 73 2.44 4.83 11.09
C GLY A 73 2.79 3.86 9.98
N PHE A 74 1.76 3.48 9.25
CA PHE A 74 1.83 2.61 8.09
C PHE A 74 1.19 3.27 6.87
N LEU A 75 1.80 3.11 5.69
CA LEU A 75 1.17 3.42 4.40
C LEU A 75 0.93 2.12 3.63
N TYR A 76 -0.21 2.05 2.95
CA TYR A 76 -0.63 0.88 2.18
C TYR A 76 -0.85 1.27 0.72
N MET A 77 -0.12 0.59 -0.17
CA MET A 77 -0.23 0.74 -1.62
C MET A 77 -0.27 -0.65 -2.26
N TYR A 78 -1.09 -0.79 -3.30
CA TYR A 78 -1.32 -2.07 -3.97
C TYR A 78 -1.19 -1.93 -5.47
N GLY A 79 -0.81 -3.00 -6.16
CA GLY A 79 -0.71 -2.98 -7.60
C GLY A 79 -0.27 -4.31 -8.19
N PRO A 80 -0.19 -4.41 -9.53
CA PRO A 80 0.18 -5.66 -10.21
C PRO A 80 1.65 -6.05 -9.99
N ASN A 81 2.50 -5.09 -9.58
CA ASN A 81 3.92 -5.34 -9.37
C ASN A 81 4.52 -4.43 -8.28
N ALA A 82 4.80 -5.00 -7.10
CA ALA A 82 5.45 -4.29 -5.97
C ALA A 82 6.77 -3.58 -6.34
N GLU A 83 7.59 -4.12 -7.26
CA GLU A 83 8.84 -3.48 -7.63
C GLU A 83 8.61 -2.21 -8.46
N ASN A 84 7.69 -2.27 -9.44
CA ASN A 84 7.32 -1.10 -10.25
C ASN A 84 6.64 -0.03 -9.39
N LEU A 85 5.71 -0.45 -8.53
CA LEU A 85 5.04 0.42 -7.58
C LEU A 85 6.05 1.10 -6.66
N PHE A 86 6.94 0.33 -6.03
CA PHE A 86 7.96 0.87 -5.14
C PHE A 86 8.92 1.82 -5.86
N LYS A 87 9.38 1.47 -7.07
CA LYS A 87 10.25 2.35 -7.89
C LYS A 87 9.60 3.70 -8.17
N ALA A 88 8.28 3.75 -8.41
CA ALA A 88 7.57 4.99 -8.68
C ALA A 88 7.46 5.88 -7.44
N VAL A 89 7.19 5.31 -6.26
CA VAL A 89 6.97 6.08 -5.02
C VAL A 89 8.25 6.42 -4.26
N LYS A 90 9.30 5.60 -4.39
CA LYS A 90 10.55 5.73 -3.64
C LYS A 90 11.16 7.13 -3.68
N PRO A 91 11.23 7.84 -4.83
CA PRO A 91 11.80 9.19 -4.86
C PRO A 91 11.06 10.18 -3.94
N ILE A 92 9.73 10.07 -3.83
CA ILE A 92 8.91 10.92 -2.96
C ILE A 92 9.13 10.56 -1.49
N LEU A 93 9.20 9.26 -1.19
CA LEU A 93 9.44 8.79 0.18
C LEU A 93 10.82 9.25 0.67
N VAL A 94 11.88 9.10 -0.12
CA VAL A 94 13.27 9.46 0.27
C VAL A 94 13.46 10.96 0.52
N ILE A 95 12.71 11.84 -0.16
CA ILE A 95 12.81 13.29 0.06
C ILE A 95 11.90 13.80 1.19
N THR A 96 11.10 12.93 1.79
CA THR A 96 10.16 13.30 2.85
C THR A 96 10.82 13.13 4.22
N ASP A 97 10.92 14.19 5.00
CA ASP A 97 11.76 14.22 6.21
C ASP A 97 11.42 13.12 7.24
N PHE A 98 10.13 12.87 7.50
CA PHE A 98 9.68 11.84 8.46
C PHE A 98 9.75 10.41 7.89
N MET A 99 10.14 10.24 6.62
CA MET A 99 10.34 8.90 6.03
C MET A 99 11.78 8.39 6.15
N LYS A 100 12.68 9.18 6.75
CA LYS A 100 14.07 8.76 6.95
C LYS A 100 14.15 7.54 7.88
N GLY A 101 14.76 6.45 7.41
CA GLY A 101 14.83 5.19 8.17
C GLY A 101 13.52 4.41 8.21
N ALA A 102 12.52 4.81 7.41
CA ALA A 102 11.31 4.02 7.21
C ALA A 102 11.65 2.69 6.52
N LYS A 103 10.80 1.69 6.76
CA LYS A 103 10.95 0.34 6.21
C LYS A 103 9.87 0.07 5.19
N ALA A 104 10.28 -0.17 3.96
CA ALA A 104 9.42 -0.57 2.87
C ALA A 104 9.41 -2.09 2.74
N LYS A 105 8.26 -2.72 2.99
CA LYS A 105 7.99 -4.12 2.71
C LYS A 105 7.32 -4.25 1.34
N LEU A 106 7.97 -4.99 0.43
CA LEU A 106 7.43 -5.36 -0.87
C LEU A 106 6.92 -6.80 -0.78
N ARG A 107 5.60 -7.00 -0.89
CA ARG A 107 4.96 -8.32 -0.91
C ARG A 107 4.58 -8.68 -2.34
N PHE A 108 5.09 -9.81 -2.84
CA PHE A 108 4.88 -10.28 -4.21
C PHE A 108 3.70 -11.26 -4.30
N GLY A 109 2.53 -10.80 -3.84
CA GLY A 109 1.27 -11.53 -3.92
C GLY A 109 0.28 -11.19 -2.81
N PRO A 110 -0.82 -11.95 -2.71
CA PRO A 110 -1.86 -11.78 -1.68
C PRO A 110 -1.29 -11.92 -0.26
N PRO A 111 -2.02 -11.47 0.78
CA PRO A 111 -1.59 -11.57 2.19
C PRO A 111 -1.76 -13.00 2.74
N TYR A 112 -1.11 -13.99 2.11
CA TYR A 112 -1.10 -15.37 2.56
C TYR A 112 0.29 -15.76 3.09
N ASP A 113 0.30 -16.76 3.96
CA ASP A 113 1.54 -17.33 4.48
C ASP A 113 2.42 -17.88 3.34
N GLY A 114 3.72 -17.65 3.43
CA GLY A 114 4.70 -18.14 2.45
C GLY A 114 4.82 -17.30 1.18
N VAL A 115 4.09 -16.19 1.05
CA VAL A 115 4.29 -15.23 -0.04
C VAL A 115 5.64 -14.53 0.11
N LYS A 116 6.34 -14.35 -1.02
CA LYS A 116 7.65 -13.72 -1.02
C LYS A 116 7.53 -12.26 -0.56
N GLU A 117 8.37 -11.89 0.40
CA GLU A 117 8.51 -10.52 0.88
C GLU A 117 9.97 -10.07 0.82
N ILE A 118 10.19 -8.78 0.58
CA ILE A 118 11.49 -8.12 0.70
C ILE A 118 11.31 -6.86 1.53
N GLU A 119 12.23 -6.60 2.47
CA GLU A 119 12.30 -5.35 3.24
C GLU A 119 13.47 -4.50 2.75
N VAL A 120 13.23 -3.19 2.62
CA VAL A 120 14.22 -2.18 2.24
C VAL A 120 14.10 -0.99 3.19
N GLU A 121 15.22 -0.51 3.72
CA GLU A 121 15.28 0.73 4.49
C GLU A 121 15.46 1.94 3.55
N LEU A 122 14.76 3.05 3.87
CA LEU A 122 14.75 4.30 3.09
C LEU A 122 15.77 5.33 3.54
#